data_AF-A0A5N4DKB6-F1
#
_entry.id   AF-A0A5N4DKB6-F1
#
_cell.length_a   1.000
_cell.length_b   1.000
_cell.length_c   1.000
_cell.angle_alpha   90.00
_cell.angle_beta   90.00
_cell.angle_gamma   90.00
#
_symmetry.space_group_name_H-M   'P 1'
#
loop_
_entity.id
_entity.type
_entity.pdbx_description
1 polymer ?
#
loop_
_entity_poly.entity_id
_entity_poly.type
_entity_poly.pdbx_seq_one_letter_code
_entity_poly.pdbx_strand_id
1 'polypeptide(L)' 'MAENASAVLEVVRANYDTLTLKLQDGLDQYERYSEQHKEAAFFKELVRSISTNVRRNLAFHTLSQEVLLKEFSTIS' A
#
# COMPACT_ATOMS: atom_id res chain seq x y z
N MET A 1 33.96 -15.75 34.26
CA MET A 1 32.60 -15.25 33.92
C MET A 1 32.36 -13.81 34.39
N ALA A 2 32.86 -13.38 35.57
CA ALA A 2 32.68 -12.00 36.06
C ALA A 2 33.49 -10.92 35.30
N GLU A 3 34.62 -11.28 34.69
CA GLU A 3 35.52 -10.34 34.00
C GLU A 3 34.90 -9.74 32.74
N ASN A 4 34.15 -10.54 31.98
CA ASN A 4 33.49 -10.10 30.75
C ASN A 4 32.39 -9.06 31.00
N ALA A 5 31.69 -9.15 32.14
CA ALA A 5 30.64 -8.18 32.48
C ALA A 5 31.22 -6.79 32.76
N SER A 6 32.43 -6.70 33.32
CA SER A 6 33.11 -5.44 33.58
C SER A 6 33.52 -4.75 32.28
N ALA A 7 34.11 -5.52 31.35
CA ALA A 7 34.51 -5.00 30.03
C ALA A 7 33.30 -4.48 29.24
N VAL A 8 32.18 -5.21 29.26
CA VAL A 8 30.94 -4.78 28.59
C VAL A 8 30.39 -3.49 29.22
N LEU A 9 30.38 -3.37 30.55
CA LEU A 9 29.91 -2.16 31.25
C LEU A 9 30.81 -0.94 31.01
N GLU A 10 32.10 -1.16 30.79
CA GLU A 10 33.06 -0.09 30.48
C GLU A 10 32.83 0.43 29.06
N VAL A 11 32.61 -0.48 28.09
CA VAL A 11 32.24 -0.12 26.71
C VAL A 11 30.90 0.63 26.67
N VAL A 12 29.89 0.17 27.41
CA VAL A 12 28.57 0.83 27.46
C VAL A 12 28.66 2.21 28.10
N ARG A 13 29.45 2.39 29.17
CA ARG A 13 29.65 3.70 29.81
C ARG A 13 30.44 4.66 28.94
N ALA A 14 31.51 4.19 28.28
CA ALA A 14 32.32 5.00 27.37
C ALA A 14 31.54 5.47 26.13
N ASN A 15 30.48 4.75 25.75
CA ASN A 15 29.66 5.04 24.57
C ASN A 15 28.23 5.45 24.94
N TYR A 16 27.97 5.84 26.19
CA TYR A 16 26.60 6.10 26.64
C TYR A 16 25.89 7.19 25.82
N ASP A 17 26.62 8.23 25.41
CA ASP A 17 26.11 9.35 24.62
C ASP A 17 25.82 8.99 23.15
N THR A 18 26.47 7.95 22.62
CA THR A 18 26.26 7.43 21.25
C THR A 18 25.27 6.27 21.21
N LEU A 19 25.18 5.50 22.29
CA LEU A 19 24.20 4.43 22.50
C LEU A 19 22.81 4.96 22.88
N THR A 20 22.73 6.17 23.41
CA THR A 20 21.44 6.82 23.64
C THR A 20 20.74 6.95 22.29
N LEU A 21 19.58 6.31 22.15
CA LEU A 21 18.67 6.48 21.02
C LEU A 21 18.40 7.98 20.86
N LYS A 22 19.13 8.62 19.94
CA LYS A 22 18.87 10.02 19.59
C LYS A 22 17.59 10.02 18.78
N LEU A 23 16.57 10.69 19.31
CA LEU A 23 15.44 11.11 18.49
C LEU A 23 16.03 11.90 17.32
N GLN A 24 15.73 11.47 16.09
CA GLN A 24 16.23 12.16 14.91
C GLN A 24 15.72 13.61 14.95
N ASP A 25 16.62 14.57 14.71
CA ASP A 25 16.22 15.97 14.63
C ASP A 25 15.22 16.15 13.49
N GLY A 26 14.14 16.89 13.73
CA GLY A 26 13.09 17.13 12.73
C GLY A 26 11.98 16.07 12.68
N LEU A 27 11.75 15.29 13.74
CA LEU A 27 10.58 14.38 13.80
C LEU A 27 9.24 15.10 13.57
N ASP A 28 9.16 16.39 13.92
CA ASP A 28 8.04 17.29 13.70
C ASP A 28 7.89 17.74 12.23
N GLN A 29 8.95 17.59 11.42
CA GLN A 29 8.93 17.87 9.98
C GLN A 29 8.29 16.74 9.17
N TYR A 30 8.25 15.53 9.72
CA TYR A 30 7.55 14.43 9.08
C TYR A 30 6.04 14.67 9.17
N GLU A 31 5.36 14.50 8.03
CA GLU A 31 3.91 14.54 8.01
C GLU A 31 3.39 13.47 8.97
N ARG A 32 2.56 13.89 9.94
CA ARG A 32 1.98 12.97 10.92
C ARG A 32 1.20 11.91 10.16
N TYR A 33 1.38 10.65 10.53
CA TYR A 33 0.59 9.56 9.97
C TYR A 33 -0.91 9.91 10.02
N SER A 34 -1.54 9.94 8.86
CA SER A 34 -2.97 10.15 8.71
C SER A 34 -3.60 8.88 8.15
N GLU A 35 -4.59 8.33 8.85
CA GLU A 35 -5.36 7.19 8.34
C GLU A 35 -6.08 7.54 7.03
N GLN A 36 -6.39 8.82 6.81
CA GLN A 36 -6.99 9.32 5.58
C GLN A 36 -5.96 10.17 4.83
N HIS A 37 -5.15 9.51 4.01
CA HIS A 37 -4.21 10.17 3.12
C HIS A 37 -4.96 11.05 2.11
N LYS A 38 -4.38 12.19 1.72
CA LYS A 38 -4.99 13.16 0.80
C LYS A 38 -5.38 12.51 -0.53
N GLU A 39 -4.61 11.52 -0.96
CA GLU A 39 -4.79 10.79 -2.22
C GLU A 39 -5.84 9.66 -2.12
N ALA A 40 -6.34 9.32 -0.92
CA ALA A 40 -7.25 8.19 -0.74
C ALA A 40 -8.53 8.33 -1.57
N ALA A 41 -9.06 9.55 -1.69
CA ALA A 41 -10.23 9.85 -2.53
C ALA A 41 -9.94 9.60 -4.03
N PHE A 42 -8.76 10.01 -4.49
CA PHE A 42 -8.32 9.79 -5.87
C PHE A 42 -8.26 8.29 -6.20
N PHE A 43 -7.59 7.49 -5.36
CA PHE A 43 -7.47 6.06 -5.59
C PHE A 43 -8.83 5.34 -5.54
N LYS A 44 -9.72 5.77 -4.65
CA LYS A 44 -11.09 5.23 -4.57
C LYS A 44 -11.87 5.46 -5.86
N GLU A 45 -11.81 6.67 -6.41
CA GLU A 45 -12.49 6.99 -7.67
C GLU A 45 -11.85 6.28 -8.87
N LEU A 46 -10.52 6.16 -8.90
CA LEU A 46 -9.80 5.41 -9.93
C LEU A 46 -10.26 3.94 -9.98
N VAL A 47 -10.28 3.26 -8.83
CA VAL A 47 -10.73 1.86 -8.72
C VAL A 47 -12.20 1.72 -9.13
N ARG A 48 -13.05 2.66 -8.71
CA ARG A 48 -14.47 2.69 -9.09
C ARG A 48 -14.65 2.85 -10.61
N SER A 49 -13.87 3.72 -11.24
CA SER A 49 -13.90 3.98 -12.69
C SER A 49 -13.49 2.74 -13.48
N ILE A 50 -12.33 2.15 -13.15
CA ILE A 50 -11.82 0.93 -13.80
C ILE A 50 -12.84 -0.21 -13.65
N SER A 51 -13.32 -0.45 -12.43
CA SER A 51 -14.30 -1.51 -12.16
C SER A 51 -15.58 -1.34 -12.98
N THR A 52 -16.04 -0.10 -13.15
CA THR A 52 -17.24 0.21 -13.93
C THR A 52 -16.99 0.02 -15.43
N ASN A 53 -15.83 0.45 -15.93
CA ASN A 53 -15.44 0.28 -17.32
C ASN A 53 -15.35 -1.20 -17.70
N VAL A 54 -14.68 -2.03 -16.89
CA VAL A 54 -14.55 -3.47 -17.13
C VAL A 54 -15.92 -4.15 -17.15
N ARG A 55 -16.79 -3.88 -16.16
CA ARG A 55 -18.14 -4.45 -16.13
C ARG A 55 -18.97 -4.10 -17.37
N ARG A 56 -18.91 -2.85 -17.82
CA ARG A 56 -19.64 -2.42 -19.02
C ARG A 56 -19.11 -3.09 -20.29
N ASN A 57 -17.79 -3.15 -20.44
CA ASN A 57 -17.18 -3.79 -21.62
C ASN A 57 -17.52 -5.28 -21.67
N LEU A 58 -17.42 -6.01 -20.55
CA LEU A 58 -17.80 -7.42 -20.51
C LEU A 58 -19.28 -7.61 -20.87
N ALA A 59 -20.19 -6.83 -20.26
CA ALA A 59 -21.61 -6.91 -20.58
C ALA A 59 -21.90 -6.65 -22.06
N PHE A 60 -21.25 -5.66 -22.66
CA PHE A 60 -21.40 -5.34 -24.08
C PHE A 60 -20.90 -6.46 -24.99
N HIS A 61 -19.75 -7.06 -24.69
CA HIS A 61 -19.21 -8.18 -25.45
C HIS A 61 -20.10 -9.42 -25.36
N THR A 62 -20.61 -9.74 -24.16
CA THR A 62 -21.54 -10.86 -23.97
C THR A 62 -22.84 -10.66 -24.75
N LEU A 63 -23.45 -9.47 -24.66
CA LEU A 63 -24.66 -9.13 -25.44
C LEU A 63 -24.41 -9.26 -26.94
N SER A 64 -23.27 -8.75 -27.43
CA SER A 64 -22.90 -8.84 -28.85
C SER A 64 -22.75 -10.29 -29.30
N GLN A 65 -22.16 -11.15 -28.47
CA GLN A 65 -22.01 -12.57 -28.76
C GLN A 65 -23.35 -13.32 -28.77
N GLU A 66 -24.24 -13.03 -27.82
CA GLU A 66 -25.59 -13.61 -27.78
C GLU A 66 -26.41 -13.26 -29.02
N VAL A 67 -26.33 -12.00 -29.48
CA VAL A 67 -26.99 -11.56 -30.72
C VAL A 67 -26.47 -12.35 -31.91
N LEU A 68 -25.15 -12.47 -32.06
CA LEU A 68 -24.55 -13.24 -33.16
C LEU A 68 -24.96 -14.72 -33.13
N LEU A 69 -24.92 -15.35 -31.96
CA LEU A 69 -25.35 -16.76 -31.82
C LEU A 69 -26.82 -16.95 -32.18
N LYS A 70 -27.68 -15.98 -31.82
CA LYS A 70 -29.10 -15.99 -32.20
C LYS A 70 -29.28 -15.86 -33.71
N GLU A 71 -28.55 -14.97 -34.37
CA GLU A 71 -28.59 -14.82 -35.84
C GLU A 71 -28.18 -16.12 -36.55
N PHE A 72 -27.14 -16.82 -36.07
CA PHE A 72 -26.76 -18.12 -36.63
C PHE A 72 -27.82 -19.21 -36.40
N SER A 73 -28.52 -19.19 -35.25
CA SER A 73 -29.56 -20.17 -34.96
C SER A 73 -30.75 -20.10 -35.93
N THR A 74 -31.01 -18.92 -36.50
CA THR A 74 -32.09 -18.69 -37.47
C THR A 74 -31.75 -19.09 -38.91
N ILE A 75 -30.50 -19.48 -39.18
CA ILE A 75 -30.04 -19.89 -40.52
C ILE A 75 -30.06 -21.44 -40.67
N SER A 76 -30.33 -22.18 -39.59
CA SER A 76 -30.51 -23.64 -39.61
C SER A 76 -31.98 -24.04 -39.74
#